data_AF-A0A4R8UH87-F1
#
_entry.id   AF-A0A4R8UH87-F1
#
_cell.length_a   1.000
_cell.length_b   1.000
_cell.length_c   1.000
_cell.angle_alpha   90.00
_cell.angle_beta   90.00
_cell.angle_gamma   90.00
#
_symmetry.space_group_name_H-M   'P 1'
#
loop_
_entity.id
_entity.type
_entity.pdbx_description
1 polymer ?
#
loop_
_entity_poly.entity_id
_entity_poly.type
_entity_poly.pdbx_seq_one_letter_code
_entity_poly.pdbx_strand_id
1 'polypeptide(L)'
;MSVAKSWERPTLAEADTPQVVAESSAVSRGAAASERADERSSARPVKDVVITVRMTADDADDLAFVEAELGAASGPDAIREAIRHIAATLRDESYRSAKAQRPVAVVDEALLTEVRDAVRDLTTSYNERTRELHFIGHNWNQIAKVANATGKVDTDALLGVERALVEIRRQMTADAERDAKVLAVLPFQS
;
A
#
# COMPACT_ATOMS: atom_id res chain seq x y z
N MET A 1 -53.46 24.74 -9.99
CA MET A 1 -53.03 25.57 -8.84
C MET A 1 -52.42 24.60 -7.82
N SER A 2 -51.20 24.67 -7.31
CA SER A 2 -50.03 25.55 -7.53
C SER A 2 -48.80 24.82 -7.00
N VAL A 3 -47.73 24.85 -7.79
CA VAL A 3 -46.29 25.04 -7.45
C VAL A 3 -45.55 24.01 -6.58
N ALA A 4 -44.64 23.31 -7.27
CA ALA A 4 -43.50 22.58 -6.73
C ALA A 4 -42.43 23.53 -6.16
N LYS A 5 -41.83 23.19 -5.01
CA LYS A 5 -40.70 23.93 -4.41
C LYS A 5 -39.37 23.27 -4.80
N SER A 6 -38.65 23.95 -5.69
CA SER A 6 -37.23 23.76 -5.99
C SER A 6 -36.36 24.34 -4.87
N TRP A 7 -35.36 23.60 -4.42
CA TRP A 7 -34.28 24.12 -3.58
C TRP A 7 -33.10 24.49 -4.48
N GLU A 8 -32.84 25.79 -4.58
CA GLU A 8 -31.74 26.39 -5.32
C GLU A 8 -30.42 26.29 -4.54
N ARG A 9 -29.33 26.10 -5.30
CA ARG A 9 -27.94 26.25 -4.85
C ARG A 9 -27.59 27.75 -4.74
N PRO A 10 -26.70 28.14 -3.80
CA PRO A 10 -25.88 29.34 -3.96
C PRO A 10 -24.48 28.99 -4.48
N THR A 11 -24.01 29.75 -5.47
CA THR A 11 -22.64 29.77 -6.01
C THR A 11 -22.17 31.23 -6.10
N LEU A 12 -20.83 31.42 -5.99
CA LEU A 12 -20.01 32.64 -6.26
C LEU A 12 -20.07 33.73 -5.18
N ALA A 13 -19.01 34.45 -4.79
CA ALA A 13 -17.67 34.76 -5.34
C ALA A 13 -16.74 35.15 -4.13
N GLU A 14 -15.45 34.81 -4.07
CA GLU A 14 -14.26 35.51 -4.63
C GLU A 14 -13.82 36.79 -3.87
N ALA A 15 -12.49 37.01 -3.83
CA ALA A 15 -11.68 38.05 -3.13
C ALA A 15 -11.36 37.74 -1.64
N ASP A 16 -10.14 37.89 -1.12
CA ASP A 16 -9.00 38.70 -1.53
C ASP A 16 -7.74 38.22 -0.78
N THR A 17 -6.58 38.17 -1.43
CA THR A 17 -5.27 37.96 -0.80
C THR A 17 -4.57 39.29 -0.58
N PRO A 18 -3.89 39.49 0.55
CA PRO A 18 -2.64 40.25 0.54
C PRO A 18 -1.45 39.42 1.05
N GLN A 19 -0.45 39.35 0.20
CA GLN A 19 0.92 38.93 0.44
C GLN A 19 1.68 40.10 1.11
N VAL A 20 2.35 39.88 2.23
CA VAL A 20 3.40 40.80 2.71
C VAL A 20 4.62 40.00 3.18
N VAL A 21 5.72 40.24 2.47
CA VAL A 21 7.09 39.83 2.73
C VAL A 21 7.62 40.59 3.94
N ALA A 22 8.25 39.89 4.88
CA ALA A 22 9.25 40.48 5.76
C ALA A 22 10.25 39.40 6.19
N GLU A 23 11.37 39.35 5.48
CA GLU A 23 12.60 38.72 5.94
C GLU A 23 13.10 39.46 7.19
N SER A 24 13.58 38.72 8.19
CA SER A 24 14.59 39.26 9.11
C SER A 24 15.45 38.14 9.69
N SER A 25 16.70 38.19 9.26
CA SER A 25 17.87 37.46 9.73
C SER A 25 18.05 37.61 11.24
N ALA A 26 18.34 36.50 11.92
CA ALA A 26 19.04 36.52 13.21
C ALA A 26 20.11 35.42 13.23
N VAL A 27 21.32 35.79 12.83
CA VAL A 27 22.56 35.10 13.19
C VAL A 27 22.81 35.35 14.68
N SER A 28 22.98 34.30 15.47
CA SER A 28 23.67 34.40 16.76
C SER A 28 24.55 33.19 16.97
N ARG A 29 25.85 33.49 16.98
CA ARG A 29 26.99 32.60 17.19
C ARG A 29 27.23 32.56 18.69
N GLY A 30 27.30 31.37 19.29
CA GLY A 30 27.58 31.24 20.73
C GLY A 30 27.78 29.78 21.14
N ALA A 31 29.04 29.35 21.12
CA ALA A 31 29.49 28.03 21.51
C ALA A 31 29.19 27.72 22.98
N ALA A 32 28.62 26.54 23.24
CA ALA A 32 28.72 25.85 24.52
C ALA A 32 29.08 24.39 24.22
N ALA A 33 30.32 24.04 24.54
CA ALA A 33 30.82 22.68 24.53
C ALA A 33 30.00 21.84 25.52
N SER A 34 29.40 20.77 25.02
CA SER A 34 28.87 19.68 25.83
C SER A 34 29.42 18.39 25.26
N GLU A 35 30.67 18.09 25.64
CA GLU A 35 31.22 16.75 25.57
C GLU A 35 30.33 15.79 26.35
N ARG A 36 30.13 14.59 25.78
CA ARG A 36 29.36 13.43 26.27
C ARG A 36 27.93 13.31 25.73
N ALA A 37 27.85 12.92 24.46
CA ALA A 37 26.90 11.93 23.97
C ALA A 37 27.47 11.22 22.73
N ASP A 38 28.76 10.87 22.76
CA ASP A 38 29.32 9.85 21.86
C ASP A 38 28.88 8.49 22.37
N GLU A 39 27.69 8.03 21.96
CA GLU A 39 27.31 6.62 21.98
C GLU A 39 25.94 6.47 21.31
N ARG A 40 25.98 6.37 19.98
CA ARG A 40 24.99 5.78 19.03
C ARG A 40 25.00 6.55 17.70
N SER A 41 26.16 6.72 17.09
CA SER A 41 26.21 6.97 15.64
C SER A 41 26.38 5.63 14.95
N SER A 42 25.27 5.11 14.42
CA SER A 42 25.24 3.95 13.54
C SER A 42 26.31 4.10 12.46
N ALA A 43 27.13 3.07 12.26
CA ALA A 43 28.16 2.96 11.24
C ALA A 43 27.60 3.01 9.79
N ARG A 44 27.01 4.14 9.40
CA ARG A 44 26.75 4.44 8.00
C ARG A 44 27.96 5.21 7.48
N PRO A 45 28.62 4.75 6.40
CA PRO A 45 29.68 5.54 5.78
C PRO A 45 29.11 6.90 5.40
N VAL A 46 29.69 7.95 5.98
CA VAL A 46 29.31 9.33 5.68
C VAL A 46 29.79 9.63 4.26
N LYS A 47 28.87 10.07 3.40
CA LYS A 47 29.18 10.52 2.04
C LYS A 47 29.75 11.94 2.14
N ASP A 48 31.05 12.10 1.96
CA ASP A 48 31.82 13.33 2.20
C ASP A 48 32.22 14.07 0.91
N VAL A 49 32.23 13.37 -0.23
CA VAL A 49 32.55 13.95 -1.55
C VAL A 49 31.28 14.20 -2.36
N VAL A 50 31.14 15.42 -2.89
CA VAL A 50 30.07 15.82 -3.81
C VAL A 50 30.64 15.94 -5.23
N ILE A 51 30.02 15.23 -6.18
CA ILE A 51 30.33 15.30 -7.61
C ILE A 51 29.09 15.80 -8.33
N THR A 52 29.21 16.90 -9.07
CA THR A 52 28.13 17.47 -9.89
C THR A 52 28.35 17.09 -11.34
N VAL A 53 27.35 16.45 -11.96
CA VAL A 53 27.36 16.07 -13.37
C VAL A 53 26.25 16.83 -14.10
N ARG A 54 26.54 17.33 -15.30
CA ARG A 54 25.51 17.86 -16.21
C ARG A 54 25.16 16.78 -17.20
N MET A 55 23.86 16.56 -17.38
CA MET A 55 23.31 15.49 -18.19
C MET A 55 22.35 16.10 -19.21
N THR A 56 22.25 15.49 -20.38
CA THR A 56 21.16 15.77 -21.31
C THR A 56 19.86 15.14 -20.80
N ALA A 57 18.74 15.42 -21.46
CA ALA A 57 17.47 14.78 -21.11
C ALA A 57 17.53 13.27 -21.35
N ASP A 58 18.12 12.85 -22.47
CA ASP A 58 18.29 11.43 -22.81
C ASP A 58 19.17 10.70 -21.78
N ASP A 59 20.27 11.33 -21.34
CA ASP A 59 21.12 10.75 -20.28
C ASP A 59 20.37 10.62 -18.93
N ALA A 60 19.43 11.53 -18.65
CA ALA A 60 18.63 11.49 -17.43
C ALA A 60 17.59 10.36 -17.48
N ASP A 61 17.03 10.07 -18.65
CA ASP A 61 16.16 8.91 -18.87
C ASP A 61 16.94 7.59 -18.72
N ASP A 62 18.17 7.54 -19.23
CA ASP A 62 19.07 6.40 -19.02
C ASP A 62 19.43 6.21 -17.54
N LEU A 63 19.62 7.30 -16.79
CA LEU A 63 19.82 7.24 -15.33
C LEU A 63 18.58 6.71 -14.61
N ALA A 64 17.39 7.14 -15.01
CA ALA A 64 16.14 6.63 -14.44
C ALA A 64 15.96 5.12 -14.72
N PHE A 65 16.35 4.65 -15.91
CA PHE A 65 16.40 3.23 -16.24
C PHE A 65 17.37 2.47 -15.33
N VAL A 66 18.59 2.97 -15.14
CA VAL A 66 19.59 2.36 -14.24
C VAL A 66 19.13 2.37 -12.78
N GLU A 67 18.44 3.42 -12.32
CA GLU A 67 17.83 3.47 -10.99
C GLU A 67 16.82 2.34 -10.79
N ALA A 68 15.95 2.12 -11.78
CA ALA A 68 14.93 1.08 -11.74
C ALA A 68 15.53 -0.33 -11.74
N GLU A 69 16.50 -0.61 -12.63
CA GLU A 69 17.16 -1.90 -12.74
C GLU A 69 17.96 -2.28 -11.49
N LEU A 70 18.64 -1.31 -10.87
CA LEU A 70 19.42 -1.54 -9.65
C LEU A 70 18.58 -1.51 -8.37
N GLY A 71 17.27 -1.22 -8.47
CA GLY A 71 16.40 -1.04 -7.32
C GLY A 71 16.88 0.06 -6.36
N ALA A 72 17.50 1.10 -6.92
CA ALA A 72 18.08 2.18 -6.12
C ALA A 72 16.98 3.14 -5.63
N ALA A 73 17.15 3.67 -4.43
CA ALA A 73 16.19 4.63 -3.85
C ALA A 73 16.37 6.07 -4.39
N SER A 74 17.44 6.33 -5.13
CA SER A 74 17.77 7.64 -5.70
C SER A 74 18.87 7.52 -6.76
N GLY A 75 18.93 8.47 -7.71
CA GLY A 75 20.00 8.54 -8.72
C GLY A 75 21.42 8.50 -8.16
N PRO A 76 21.75 9.26 -7.10
CA PRO A 76 23.06 9.15 -6.49
C PRO A 76 23.35 7.75 -5.93
N ASP A 77 22.34 7.03 -5.42
CA ASP A 77 22.52 5.64 -4.98
C ASP A 77 22.74 4.71 -6.18
N ALA A 78 22.00 4.89 -7.28
CA ALA A 78 22.18 4.11 -8.50
C ALA A 78 23.57 4.29 -9.11
N ILE A 79 24.03 5.54 -9.22
CA ILE A 79 25.37 5.86 -9.75
C ILE A 79 26.46 5.20 -8.89
N ARG A 80 26.34 5.25 -7.55
CA ARG A 80 27.30 4.59 -6.66
C ARG A 80 27.33 3.08 -6.84
N GLU A 81 26.16 2.44 -6.97
CA GLU A 81 26.09 1.01 -7.24
C GLU A 81 26.68 0.67 -8.62
N ALA A 82 26.35 1.42 -9.66
CA ALA A 82 26.90 1.24 -11.01
C ALA A 82 28.43 1.39 -11.03
N ILE A 83 28.98 2.41 -10.36
CA ILE A 83 30.43 2.60 -10.24
C ILE A 83 31.09 1.41 -9.54
N ARG A 84 30.49 0.87 -8.47
CA ARG A 84 31.03 -0.31 -7.79
C ARG A 84 30.99 -1.55 -8.67
N HIS A 85 29.91 -1.76 -9.42
CA HIS A 85 29.79 -2.84 -10.40
C HIS A 85 30.89 -2.73 -11.45
N ILE A 86 31.06 -1.57 -12.09
CA ILE A 86 32.07 -1.33 -13.12
C ILE A 86 33.49 -1.50 -12.53
N ALA A 87 33.75 -0.93 -11.35
CA ALA A 87 35.06 -1.03 -10.70
C ALA A 87 35.42 -2.49 -10.37
N ALA A 88 34.47 -3.30 -9.93
CA ALA A 88 34.68 -4.70 -9.66
C ALA A 88 34.97 -5.51 -10.95
N THR A 89 34.19 -5.26 -12.01
CA THR A 89 34.44 -5.86 -13.33
C THR A 89 35.84 -5.52 -13.86
N LEU A 90 36.27 -4.26 -13.72
CA LEU A 90 37.60 -3.81 -14.15
C LEU A 90 38.74 -4.39 -13.31
N ARG A 91 38.47 -4.79 -12.07
CA ARG A 91 39.43 -5.40 -11.15
C ARG A 91 39.37 -6.93 -11.14
N ASP A 92 38.52 -7.53 -11.97
CA ASP A 92 38.23 -8.97 -11.97
C ASP A 92 37.76 -9.49 -10.59
N GLU A 93 37.05 -8.64 -9.84
CA GLU A 93 36.48 -8.95 -8.54
C GLU A 93 34.99 -9.29 -8.67
N SER A 94 34.51 -10.30 -7.94
CA SER A 94 33.08 -10.60 -7.91
C SER A 94 32.33 -9.61 -7.00
N TYR A 95 31.63 -8.63 -7.57
CA TYR A 95 30.74 -7.75 -6.80
C TYR A 95 29.31 -8.29 -6.77
N ARG A 96 28.80 -8.55 -5.56
CA ARG A 96 27.39 -8.88 -5.32
C ARG A 96 26.76 -7.74 -4.54
N SER A 97 25.92 -6.95 -5.20
CA SER A 97 25.11 -5.95 -4.50
C SER A 97 24.05 -6.65 -3.65
N ALA A 98 23.93 -6.25 -2.38
CA ALA A 98 22.87 -6.73 -1.49
C ALA A 98 21.47 -6.24 -1.91
N LYS A 99 21.40 -5.22 -2.77
CA LYS A 99 20.15 -4.65 -3.31
C LYS A 99 19.76 -5.22 -4.68
N ALA A 100 20.74 -5.68 -5.45
CA ALA A 100 20.51 -6.34 -6.75
C ALA A 100 20.06 -7.81 -6.63
N GLN A 101 19.76 -8.29 -5.41
CA GLN A 101 18.98 -9.53 -5.23
C GLN A 101 17.50 -9.26 -5.51
N ARG A 102 17.18 -8.79 -6.71
CA ARG A 102 15.97 -9.24 -7.35
C ARG A 102 16.43 -10.34 -8.29
N PRO A 103 16.17 -11.63 -7.99
CA PRO A 103 16.15 -12.57 -9.09
C PRO A 103 15.19 -11.97 -10.12
N VAL A 104 15.69 -11.68 -11.32
CA VAL A 104 14.83 -11.53 -12.50
C VAL A 104 14.27 -12.93 -12.70
N ALA A 105 13.28 -13.28 -11.89
CA ALA A 105 12.41 -14.37 -12.18
C ALA A 105 11.75 -13.95 -13.48
N VAL A 106 12.03 -14.66 -14.56
CA VAL A 106 11.21 -14.62 -15.77
C VAL A 106 9.87 -15.18 -15.32
N VAL A 107 9.03 -14.31 -14.74
CA VAL A 107 7.69 -14.69 -14.32
C VAL A 107 6.86 -14.68 -15.57
N ASP A 108 6.30 -15.84 -15.91
CA ASP A 108 5.37 -15.95 -17.02
C ASP A 108 4.18 -15.01 -16.77
N GLU A 109 3.95 -14.07 -17.69
CA GLU A 109 2.84 -13.12 -17.64
C GLU A 109 1.48 -13.84 -17.59
N ALA A 110 1.41 -15.05 -18.18
CA ALA A 110 0.23 -15.90 -18.09
C ALA A 110 -0.01 -16.36 -16.64
N LEU A 111 1.04 -16.77 -15.92
CA LEU A 111 0.95 -17.14 -14.50
C LEU A 111 0.59 -15.94 -13.62
N LEU A 112 1.12 -14.74 -13.91
CA LEU A 112 0.74 -13.53 -13.17
C LEU A 112 -0.72 -13.16 -13.37
N THR A 113 -1.23 -13.31 -14.60
CA THR A 113 -2.64 -13.09 -14.91
C THR A 113 -3.51 -14.10 -14.17
N GLU A 114 -3.14 -15.38 -14.17
CA GLU A 114 -3.87 -16.43 -13.45
C GLU A 114 -3.88 -16.19 -11.94
N VAL A 115 -2.74 -15.83 -11.34
CA VAL A 115 -2.66 -15.47 -9.91
C VAL A 115 -3.50 -14.23 -9.60
N ARG A 116 -3.43 -13.19 -10.43
CA ARG A 116 -4.23 -11.98 -10.26
C ARG A 116 -5.73 -12.27 -10.31
N ASP A 117 -6.16 -13.08 -11.27
CA ASP A 117 -7.56 -13.41 -11.45
C ASP A 117 -8.04 -14.31 -10.29
N ALA A 118 -7.23 -15.27 -9.84
CA ALA A 118 -7.51 -16.06 -8.65
C ALA A 118 -7.64 -15.21 -7.37
N VAL A 119 -6.74 -14.24 -7.16
CA VAL A 119 -6.81 -13.31 -6.01
C VAL A 119 -8.05 -12.41 -6.09
N ARG A 120 -8.41 -11.98 -7.30
CA ARG A 120 -9.60 -11.16 -7.54
C ARG A 120 -10.88 -11.95 -7.23
N ASP A 121 -10.96 -13.20 -7.67
CA ASP A 121 -12.10 -14.08 -7.43
C ASP A 121 -12.24 -14.40 -5.94
N LEU A 122 -11.11 -14.69 -5.26
CA LEU A 122 -11.06 -14.86 -3.81
C LEU A 122 -11.62 -13.65 -3.08
N THR A 123 -11.08 -12.46 -3.40
CA THR A 123 -11.49 -11.19 -2.79
C THR A 123 -12.98 -10.93 -3.02
N THR A 124 -13.48 -11.24 -4.22
CA THR A 124 -14.90 -11.07 -4.57
C THR A 124 -15.79 -11.99 -3.76
N SER A 125 -15.44 -13.29 -3.63
CA SER A 125 -16.21 -14.25 -2.84
C SER A 125 -16.29 -13.85 -1.37
N TYR A 126 -15.15 -13.53 -0.74
CA TYR A 126 -15.12 -13.16 0.68
C TYR A 126 -15.80 -11.81 0.97
N ASN A 127 -15.75 -10.85 0.04
CA ASN A 127 -16.52 -9.62 0.16
C ASN A 127 -18.03 -9.88 0.12
N GLU A 128 -18.48 -10.81 -0.72
CA GLU A 128 -19.89 -11.19 -0.77
C GLU A 128 -20.33 -11.87 0.53
N ARG A 129 -19.53 -12.80 1.08
CA ARG A 129 -19.80 -13.40 2.41
C ARG A 129 -19.90 -12.37 3.52
N THR A 130 -19.04 -11.35 3.47
CA THR A 130 -19.06 -10.25 4.45
C THR A 130 -20.35 -9.43 4.36
N ARG A 131 -20.87 -9.19 3.14
CA ARG A 131 -22.16 -8.52 2.94
C ARG A 131 -23.32 -9.36 3.44
N GLU A 132 -23.33 -10.66 3.17
CA GLU A 132 -24.37 -11.58 3.66
C GLU A 132 -24.39 -11.59 5.20
N LEU A 133 -23.23 -11.68 5.85
CA LEU A 133 -23.10 -11.58 7.31
C LEU A 133 -23.62 -10.24 7.84
N HIS A 134 -23.35 -9.14 7.13
CA HIS A 134 -23.88 -7.82 7.50
C HIS A 134 -25.41 -7.80 7.48
N PHE A 135 -26.05 -8.36 6.45
CA PHE A 135 -27.51 -8.46 6.39
C PHE A 135 -28.08 -9.34 7.48
N ILE A 136 -27.44 -10.48 7.80
CA ILE A 136 -27.84 -11.31 8.94
C ILE A 136 -27.76 -10.52 10.25
N GLY A 137 -26.66 -9.79 10.47
CA GLY A 137 -26.49 -8.94 11.65
C GLY A 137 -27.56 -7.85 11.73
N HIS A 138 -27.94 -7.26 10.58
CA HIS A 138 -29.04 -6.30 10.51
C HIS A 138 -30.37 -6.92 10.94
N ASN A 139 -30.70 -8.11 10.40
CA ASN A 139 -31.92 -8.84 10.75
C ASN A 139 -31.95 -9.22 12.24
N TRP A 140 -30.82 -9.67 12.78
CA TRP A 140 -30.68 -9.96 14.21
C TRP A 140 -30.94 -8.72 15.07
N ASN A 141 -30.39 -7.57 14.69
CA ASN A 141 -30.61 -6.32 15.39
C ASN A 141 -32.09 -5.87 15.34
N GLN A 142 -32.78 -6.11 14.22
CA GLN A 142 -34.22 -5.86 14.12
C GLN A 142 -35.02 -6.77 15.05
N ILE A 143 -34.71 -8.08 15.09
CA ILE A 143 -35.34 -9.03 16.02
C ILE A 143 -35.17 -8.57 17.47
N ALA A 144 -33.95 -8.17 17.85
CA ALA A 144 -33.66 -7.67 19.19
C ALA A 144 -34.48 -6.40 19.53
N LYS A 145 -34.62 -5.47 18.58
CA LYS A 145 -35.45 -4.26 18.76
C LYS A 145 -36.92 -4.59 18.96
N VAL A 146 -37.49 -5.47 18.13
CA VAL A 146 -38.89 -5.91 18.25
C VAL A 146 -39.11 -6.64 19.56
N ALA A 147 -38.18 -7.51 19.95
CA ALA A 147 -38.24 -8.23 21.22
C ALA A 147 -38.23 -7.28 22.42
N ASN A 148 -37.36 -6.28 22.42
CA ASN A 148 -37.31 -5.27 23.47
C ASN A 148 -38.58 -4.40 23.52
N ALA A 149 -39.18 -4.09 22.37
CA ALA A 149 -40.39 -3.27 22.30
C ALA A 149 -41.67 -4.02 22.70
N THR A 150 -41.75 -5.31 22.37
CA THR A 150 -42.99 -6.10 22.52
C THR A 150 -42.94 -7.12 23.66
N GLY A 151 -41.75 -7.38 24.22
CA GLY A 151 -41.51 -8.44 25.20
C GLY A 151 -41.62 -9.86 24.63
N LYS A 152 -41.75 -10.01 23.30
CA LYS A 152 -41.93 -11.30 22.62
C LYS A 152 -40.90 -11.46 21.51
N VAL A 153 -40.37 -12.66 21.38
CA VAL A 153 -39.44 -13.02 20.29
C VAL A 153 -40.19 -13.89 19.29
N ASP A 154 -40.09 -13.53 18.01
CA ASP A 154 -40.58 -14.36 16.92
C ASP A 154 -39.61 -15.53 16.68
N THR A 155 -40.03 -16.74 17.00
CA THR A 155 -39.24 -17.96 16.84
C THR A 155 -38.94 -18.29 15.37
N ASP A 156 -39.82 -17.92 14.45
CA ASP A 156 -39.59 -18.16 13.02
C ASP A 156 -38.49 -17.23 12.48
N ALA A 157 -38.43 -16.00 12.99
CA ALA A 157 -37.35 -15.06 12.67
C ALA A 157 -35.98 -15.55 13.18
N LEU A 158 -35.93 -16.14 14.39
CA LEU A 158 -34.72 -16.76 14.93
C LEU A 158 -34.25 -17.94 14.07
N LEU A 159 -35.16 -18.83 13.69
CA LEU A 159 -34.86 -19.96 12.81
C LEU A 159 -34.39 -19.50 11.42
N GLY A 160 -34.93 -18.39 10.92
CA GLY A 160 -34.48 -17.76 9.68
C GLY A 160 -33.01 -17.32 9.75
N VAL A 161 -32.62 -16.66 10.85
CA VAL A 161 -31.23 -16.27 11.10
C VAL A 161 -30.31 -17.48 11.25
N GLU A 162 -30.74 -18.51 11.99
CA GLU A 162 -29.97 -19.74 12.17
C GLU A 162 -29.68 -20.43 10.82
N ARG A 163 -30.71 -20.59 9.98
CA ARG A 163 -30.54 -21.19 8.64
C ARG A 163 -29.57 -20.39 7.77
N ALA A 164 -29.67 -19.06 7.81
CA ALA A 164 -28.77 -18.20 7.05
C ALA A 164 -27.31 -18.31 7.53
N LEU A 165 -27.08 -18.40 8.85
CA LEU A 165 -25.75 -18.62 9.41
C LEU A 165 -25.17 -20.00 9.04
N VAL A 166 -25.99 -21.04 9.04
CA VAL A 166 -25.59 -22.39 8.60
C VAL A 166 -25.21 -22.38 7.11
N GLU A 167 -25.98 -21.69 6.28
CA GLU A 167 -25.70 -21.59 4.84
C GLU A 167 -24.40 -20.81 4.57
N ILE A 168 -24.18 -19.66 5.22
CA ILE A 168 -22.92 -18.92 5.09
C ILE A 168 -21.73 -19.77 5.55
N ARG A 169 -21.87 -20.48 6.68
CA ARG A 169 -20.80 -21.37 7.16
C ARG A 169 -20.45 -22.43 6.13
N ARG A 170 -21.46 -23.05 5.51
CA ARG A 170 -21.26 -24.05 4.45
C ARG A 170 -20.52 -23.44 3.25
N GLN A 171 -20.95 -22.26 2.80
CA GLN A 171 -20.35 -21.57 1.66
C GLN A 171 -18.91 -21.15 1.94
N MET A 172 -18.63 -20.57 3.12
CA MET A 172 -17.26 -20.21 3.53
C MET A 172 -16.35 -21.44 3.67
N THR A 173 -16.88 -22.59 4.08
CA THR A 173 -16.12 -23.84 4.13
C THR A 173 -15.76 -24.32 2.72
N ALA A 174 -16.72 -24.26 1.78
CA ALA A 174 -16.48 -24.61 0.38
C ALA A 174 -15.49 -23.64 -0.30
N ASP A 175 -15.56 -22.35 0.02
CA ASP A 175 -14.59 -21.35 -0.44
C ASP A 175 -13.19 -21.68 0.09
N ALA A 176 -13.05 -21.92 1.40
CA ALA A 176 -11.76 -22.30 1.99
C ALA A 176 -11.17 -23.61 1.41
N GLU A 177 -12.00 -24.61 1.12
CA GLU A 177 -11.55 -25.84 0.46
C GLU A 177 -11.10 -25.62 -0.99
N ARG A 178 -11.77 -24.72 -1.72
CA ARG A 178 -11.37 -24.31 -3.07
C ARG A 178 -10.01 -23.61 -3.01
N ASP A 179 -9.84 -22.69 -2.06
CA ASP A 179 -8.63 -21.89 -1.93
C ASP A 179 -7.43 -22.72 -1.49
N ALA A 180 -7.63 -23.68 -0.58
CA ALA A 180 -6.60 -24.64 -0.19
C ALA A 180 -6.06 -25.45 -1.39
N LYS A 181 -6.93 -25.81 -2.35
CA LYS A 181 -6.53 -26.49 -3.59
C LYS A 181 -5.75 -25.57 -4.53
N VAL A 182 -6.13 -24.29 -4.63
CA VAL A 182 -5.42 -23.30 -5.46
C VAL A 182 -4.03 -23.02 -4.87
N LEU A 183 -3.92 -22.83 -3.56
CA LEU A 183 -2.64 -22.59 -2.88
C LEU A 183 -1.67 -23.79 -2.97
N ALA A 184 -2.20 -25.02 -3.05
CA ALA A 184 -1.38 -26.22 -3.22
C ALA A 184 -0.76 -26.36 -4.63
N VAL A 185 -1.29 -25.64 -5.63
CA VAL A 185 -0.79 -25.65 -7.01
C VAL A 185 0.22 -24.53 -7.27
N LEU A 186 0.30 -23.53 -6.40
CA LEU A 186 1.26 -22.44 -6.54
C LEU A 186 2.69 -22.90 -6.17
N PRO A 187 3.71 -22.63 -7.01
CA PRO A 187 5.07 -23.17 -6.87
C PRO A 187 5.90 -22.56 -5.72
N PHE A 188 5.28 -21.86 -4.77
CA PHE A 188 5.97 -21.20 -3.65
C PHE A 188 6.20 -22.09 -2.42
N GLN A 189 5.97 -23.41 -2.53
CA GLN A 189 6.37 -24.37 -1.50
C GLN A 189 7.75 -24.96 -1.83
N SER A 190 8.80 -24.20 -1.51
CA SER A 190 10.18 -24.70 -1.38
C SER A 190 10.92 -23.97 -0.28
#